data_AF-Q94N15-F1
#
_entry.id   AF-Q94N15-F1
#
_cell.length_a   1.000
_cell.length_b   1.000
_cell.length_c   1.000
_cell.angle_alpha   90.00
_cell.angle_beta   90.00
_cell.angle_gamma   90.00
#
_symmetry.space_group_name_H-M   'P 1'
#
loop_
_entity.id
_entity.type
_entity.pdbx_description
1 polymer ?
#
loop_
_entity_poly.entity_id
_entity_poly.type
_entity_poly.pdbx_seq_one_letter_code
_entity_poly.pdbx_strand_id
1 'polypeptide(L)'
;LLIRFNLMLENMFFLKMLLLLSGLTMMMAGISANYEFDLKKIIALSTLSQLGLMMSILSMGLSDLAFFHLLTHAMFKALLFMCAGMIIHMMNDIQDIRYMGGISMYIPLTSLCLSISNLSLCGIPFLAGFYSKDLILEMVSMSNLNMLIFILYYFSTGLTMFYTIRLLFYLMINDYNLMVIYNLYDEDYVMLKSMFMLLFMSLITGSFLSWMIFDYPYMIYLPFNMKIMVLYVMVMGFFMGYFVSKMMIYSSNKFLLFFKLSNFLSL
;
A
#
# COMPACT_ATOMS: atom_id res chain seq x y z
N LEU A 1 20.34 -7.03 -2.80
CA LEU A 1 21.74 -6.95 -3.31
C LEU A 1 22.39 -5.64 -2.90
N LEU A 2 21.82 -4.49 -3.25
CA LEU A 2 22.36 -3.17 -2.89
C LEU A 2 22.57 -2.99 -1.38
N ILE A 3 21.67 -3.51 -0.53
CA ILE A 3 21.82 -3.47 0.94
C ILE A 3 23.17 -4.09 1.37
N ARG A 4 23.61 -5.19 0.73
CA ARG A 4 24.87 -5.87 1.09
C ARG A 4 26.10 -5.07 0.69
N PHE A 5 26.01 -4.27 -0.38
CA PHE A 5 27.11 -3.43 -0.88
C PHE A 5 26.99 -1.97 -0.42
N ASN A 6 26.10 -1.66 0.55
CA ASN A 6 25.80 -0.29 0.94
C ASN A 6 27.06 0.48 1.38
N LEU A 7 27.92 -0.15 2.18
CA LEU A 7 29.19 0.43 2.65
C LEU A 7 30.12 0.90 1.52
N MET A 8 30.07 0.26 0.34
CA MET A 8 30.86 0.69 -0.82
C MET A 8 30.16 1.74 -1.67
N LEU A 9 28.83 1.84 -1.58
CA LEU A 9 28.00 2.75 -2.38
C LEU A 9 27.78 4.09 -1.68
N GLU A 10 27.99 4.14 -0.37
CA GLU A 10 27.80 5.34 0.44
C GLU A 10 28.58 6.53 -0.13
N ASN A 11 27.95 7.71 -0.18
CA ASN A 11 28.47 8.96 -0.77
C ASN A 11 28.66 9.02 -2.29
N MET A 12 28.40 7.95 -3.04
CA MET A 12 28.48 8.00 -4.50
C MET A 12 27.35 8.84 -5.10
N PHE A 13 27.66 9.61 -6.17
CA PHE A 13 26.65 10.39 -6.92
C PHE A 13 25.47 9.52 -7.40
N PHE A 14 25.76 8.24 -7.68
CA PHE A 14 24.76 7.24 -8.05
C PHE A 14 23.62 7.14 -7.02
N LEU A 15 23.91 7.14 -5.72
CA LEU A 15 22.85 7.06 -4.69
C LEU A 15 21.95 8.30 -4.70
N LYS A 16 22.50 9.49 -4.96
CA LYS A 16 21.69 10.72 -5.09
C LYS A 16 20.74 10.67 -6.27
N MET A 17 21.18 10.12 -7.41
CA MET A 17 20.31 9.89 -8.56
C MET A 17 19.26 8.81 -8.28
N LEU A 18 19.67 7.74 -7.59
CA LEU A 18 18.78 6.66 -7.18
C LEU A 18 17.69 7.16 -6.23
N LEU A 19 18.00 8.09 -5.32
CA LEU A 19 17.05 8.72 -4.42
C LEU A 19 15.91 9.43 -5.18
N LEU A 20 16.25 10.19 -6.23
CA LEU A 20 15.26 10.88 -7.04
C LEU A 20 14.40 9.88 -7.83
N LEU A 21 15.05 8.92 -8.50
CA LEU A 21 14.35 7.90 -9.30
C LEU A 21 13.40 7.06 -8.44
N SER A 22 13.87 6.61 -7.27
CA SER A 22 13.06 5.85 -6.33
C SER A 22 11.87 6.67 -5.79
N GLY A 23 12.08 7.95 -5.45
CA GLY A 23 10.99 8.86 -5.07
C GLY A 23 9.92 9.03 -6.16
N LEU A 24 10.34 9.15 -7.42
CA LEU A 24 9.43 9.23 -8.57
C LEU A 24 8.69 7.91 -8.81
N THR A 25 9.36 6.76 -8.69
CA THR A 25 8.70 5.44 -8.84
C THR A 25 7.66 5.23 -7.75
N MET A 26 7.94 5.65 -6.52
CA MET A 26 7.01 5.56 -5.40
C MET A 26 5.74 6.38 -5.67
N MET A 27 5.87 7.61 -6.18
CA MET A 27 4.73 8.44 -6.56
C MET A 27 3.95 7.87 -7.74
N MET A 28 4.63 7.47 -8.82
CA MET A 28 3.97 6.96 -10.03
C MET A 28 3.20 5.67 -9.77
N ALA A 29 3.77 4.77 -8.98
CA ALA A 29 3.10 3.55 -8.52
C ALA A 29 1.87 3.86 -7.65
N GLY A 30 1.99 4.85 -6.76
CA GLY A 30 0.87 5.31 -5.95
C GLY A 30 -0.28 5.87 -6.79
N ILE A 31 0.01 6.70 -7.78
CA ILE A 31 -1.02 7.29 -8.67
C ILE A 31 -1.70 6.19 -9.51
N SER A 32 -0.91 5.32 -10.15
CA SER A 32 -1.46 4.22 -10.95
C SER A 32 -2.31 3.26 -10.12
N ALA A 33 -1.90 2.93 -8.90
CA ALA A 33 -2.67 2.09 -7.99
C ALA A 33 -4.04 2.67 -7.62
N ASN A 34 -4.26 3.98 -7.77
CA ASN A 34 -5.54 4.64 -7.52
C ASN A 34 -6.52 4.61 -8.70
N TYR A 35 -6.04 4.32 -9.90
CA TYR A 35 -6.88 4.25 -11.11
C TYR A 35 -7.07 2.82 -11.61
N GLU A 36 -6.24 1.88 -11.17
CA GLU A 36 -6.42 0.47 -11.50
C GLU A 36 -7.64 -0.15 -10.80
N PHE A 37 -8.30 -1.09 -11.47
CA PHE A 37 -9.43 -1.86 -10.93
C PHE A 37 -9.12 -3.34 -10.73
N ASP A 38 -8.06 -3.87 -11.34
CA ASP A 38 -7.65 -5.25 -11.10
C ASP A 38 -7.00 -5.38 -9.72
N LEU A 39 -7.57 -6.23 -8.86
CA LEU A 39 -7.14 -6.45 -7.48
C LEU A 39 -5.65 -6.83 -7.40
N LYS A 40 -5.19 -7.78 -8.23
CA LYS A 40 -3.77 -8.18 -8.28
C LYS A 40 -2.85 -7.03 -8.69
N LYS A 41 -3.26 -6.18 -9.64
CA LYS A 41 -2.46 -5.04 -10.09
C LYS A 41 -2.36 -3.97 -9.02
N ILE A 42 -3.42 -3.69 -8.27
CA ILE A 42 -3.39 -2.75 -7.14
C ILE A 42 -2.38 -3.23 -6.07
N ILE A 43 -2.38 -4.53 -5.74
CA ILE A 43 -1.43 -5.08 -4.77
C ILE A 43 0.00 -5.05 -5.31
N ALA A 44 0.21 -5.33 -6.61
CA ALA A 44 1.51 -5.25 -7.25
C ALA A 44 2.06 -3.81 -7.30
N LEU A 45 1.25 -2.83 -7.71
CA LEU A 45 1.64 -1.42 -7.73
C LEU A 45 1.94 -0.90 -6.32
N SER A 46 1.20 -1.34 -5.32
CA SER A 46 1.55 -1.01 -3.94
C SER A 46 2.86 -1.66 -3.48
N THR A 47 3.25 -2.86 -3.96
CA THR A 47 4.63 -3.37 -3.73
C THR A 47 5.68 -2.51 -4.43
N LEU A 48 5.42 -2.05 -5.66
CA LEU A 48 6.34 -1.17 -6.38
C LEU A 48 6.53 0.16 -5.64
N SER A 49 5.46 0.70 -5.05
CA SER A 49 5.55 1.92 -4.23
C SER A 49 6.40 1.74 -2.99
N GLN A 50 6.25 0.61 -2.27
CA GLN A 50 7.02 0.32 -1.06
C GLN A 50 8.47 -0.06 -1.38
N LEU A 51 8.72 -0.72 -2.51
CA LEU A 51 10.09 -0.93 -3.01
C LEU A 51 10.75 0.40 -3.36
N GLY A 52 10.02 1.35 -3.96
CA GLY A 52 10.48 2.72 -4.15
C GLY A 52 10.92 3.35 -2.83
N LEU A 53 10.10 3.24 -1.79
CA LEU A 53 10.43 3.70 -0.43
C LEU A 53 11.67 3.00 0.16
N MET A 54 11.80 1.67 0.02
CA MET A 54 12.99 0.94 0.49
C MET A 54 14.27 1.38 -0.22
N MET A 55 14.18 1.58 -1.54
CA MET A 55 15.31 2.02 -2.36
C MET A 55 15.73 3.46 -2.03
N SER A 56 14.75 4.33 -1.75
CA SER A 56 15.02 5.71 -1.39
C SER A 56 15.67 5.85 0.00
N ILE A 57 15.34 4.98 0.96
CA ILE A 57 16.02 4.93 2.27
C ILE A 57 17.45 4.42 2.13
N LEU A 58 17.66 3.38 1.33
CA LEU A 58 18.99 2.86 1.05
C LEU A 58 19.89 3.96 0.48
N SER A 59 19.37 4.79 -0.43
CA SER A 59 20.13 5.93 -0.96
C SER A 59 20.45 7.03 0.06
N MET A 60 19.76 7.08 1.20
CA MET A 60 20.11 7.97 2.32
C MET A 60 21.20 7.39 3.23
N GLY A 61 21.70 6.18 2.94
CA GLY A 61 22.70 5.49 3.73
C GLY A 61 22.12 4.60 4.85
N LEU A 62 20.80 4.62 5.05
CA LEU A 62 20.13 3.91 6.14
C LEU A 62 19.78 2.46 5.79
N SER A 63 20.78 1.60 5.58
CA SER A 63 20.57 0.19 5.19
C SER A 63 19.75 -0.61 6.19
N ASP A 64 19.92 -0.36 7.48
CA ASP A 64 19.30 -1.16 8.55
C ASP A 64 17.79 -0.93 8.57
N LEU A 65 17.35 0.33 8.41
CA LEU A 65 15.93 0.69 8.26
C LEU A 65 15.32 0.12 6.97
N ALA A 66 16.06 0.16 5.86
CA ALA A 66 15.60 -0.44 4.60
C ALA A 66 15.41 -1.96 4.73
N PHE A 67 16.33 -2.66 5.42
CA PHE A 67 16.23 -4.09 5.67
C PHE A 67 15.09 -4.43 6.64
N PHE A 68 14.94 -3.67 7.72
CA PHE A 68 13.84 -3.81 8.65
C PHE A 68 12.47 -3.64 7.97
N HIS A 69 12.33 -2.61 7.12
CA HIS A 69 11.10 -2.42 6.35
C HIS A 69 10.86 -3.54 5.35
N LEU A 70 11.91 -4.05 4.69
CA LEU A 70 11.80 -5.19 3.78
C LEU A 70 11.21 -6.43 4.47
N LEU A 71 11.71 -6.77 5.66
CA LEU A 71 11.22 -7.92 6.44
C LEU A 71 9.76 -7.74 6.86
N THR A 72 9.42 -6.60 7.45
CA THR A 72 8.03 -6.33 7.87
C THR A 72 7.08 -6.31 6.67
N HIS A 73 7.48 -5.70 5.56
CA HIS A 73 6.74 -5.66 4.31
C HIS A 73 6.49 -7.04 3.72
N ALA A 74 7.47 -7.93 3.73
CA ALA A 74 7.31 -9.29 3.24
C ALA A 74 6.17 -10.02 3.97
N MET A 75 6.06 -9.87 5.29
CA MET A 75 5.05 -10.57 6.09
C MET A 75 3.63 -10.11 5.77
N PHE A 76 3.35 -8.79 5.79
CA PHE A 76 2.00 -8.31 5.51
C PHE A 76 1.64 -8.36 4.01
N LYS A 77 2.60 -8.27 3.09
CA LYS A 77 2.33 -8.48 1.66
C LYS A 77 2.02 -9.92 1.33
N ALA A 78 2.70 -10.89 1.95
CA ALA A 78 2.36 -12.30 1.80
C ALA A 78 0.90 -12.55 2.25
N LEU A 79 0.48 -11.96 3.38
CA LEU A 79 -0.91 -12.02 3.82
C LEU A 79 -1.87 -11.39 2.79
N LEU A 80 -1.56 -10.19 2.27
CA LEU A 80 -2.40 -9.52 1.26
C LEU A 80 -2.58 -10.36 0.00
N PHE A 81 -1.50 -10.93 -0.55
CA PHE A 81 -1.59 -11.76 -1.76
C PHE A 81 -2.33 -13.08 -1.51
N MET A 82 -2.21 -13.67 -0.31
CA MET A 82 -2.94 -14.89 0.04
C MET A 82 -4.45 -14.62 0.15
N CYS A 83 -4.85 -13.56 0.87
CA CYS A 83 -6.26 -13.14 0.96
C CYS A 83 -6.83 -12.79 -0.43
N ALA A 84 -6.07 -12.05 -1.23
CA ALA A 84 -6.43 -11.71 -2.61
C ALA A 84 -6.63 -12.95 -3.50
N GLY A 85 -5.73 -13.93 -3.38
CA GLY A 85 -5.82 -15.19 -4.12
C GLY A 85 -7.11 -15.94 -3.79
N MET A 86 -7.51 -15.97 -2.53
CA MET A 86 -8.78 -16.55 -2.13
C MET A 86 -9.99 -15.81 -2.65
N ILE A 87 -10.00 -14.49 -2.53
CA ILE A 87 -11.11 -13.70 -3.03
C ILE A 87 -11.29 -13.96 -4.54
N ILE A 88 -10.19 -14.03 -5.30
CA ILE A 88 -10.24 -14.30 -6.74
C ILE A 88 -10.70 -15.73 -7.03
N HIS A 89 -10.21 -16.72 -6.29
CA HIS A 89 -10.64 -18.11 -6.43
C HIS A 89 -12.14 -18.27 -6.17
N MET A 90 -12.65 -17.66 -5.09
CA MET A 90 -14.06 -17.71 -4.71
C MET A 90 -14.96 -16.96 -5.70
N MET A 91 -14.41 -15.99 -6.42
CA MET A 91 -15.09 -15.22 -7.47
C MET A 91 -14.89 -15.79 -8.88
N ASN A 92 -14.50 -17.07 -9.02
CA ASN A 92 -14.25 -17.74 -10.31
C ASN A 92 -13.31 -16.94 -11.23
N ASP A 93 -12.15 -16.54 -10.71
CA ASP A 93 -11.11 -15.79 -11.42
C ASP A 93 -11.47 -14.35 -11.85
N ILE A 94 -12.60 -13.81 -11.40
CA ILE A 94 -12.88 -12.38 -11.56
C ILE A 94 -11.96 -11.57 -10.63
N GLN A 95 -11.20 -10.65 -11.22
CA GLN A 95 -10.20 -9.83 -10.50
C GLN A 95 -10.59 -8.36 -10.37
N ASP A 96 -11.59 -7.91 -11.11
CA ASP A 96 -12.01 -6.52 -11.15
C ASP A 96 -12.84 -6.20 -9.89
N ILE A 97 -12.35 -5.26 -9.09
CA ILE A 97 -12.95 -4.85 -7.81
C ILE A 97 -14.35 -4.24 -7.96
N ARG A 98 -14.77 -3.87 -9.17
CA ARG A 98 -16.10 -3.27 -9.44
C ARG A 98 -17.23 -4.29 -9.35
N TYR A 99 -16.91 -5.54 -9.68
CA TYR A 99 -17.83 -6.68 -9.58
C TYR A 99 -17.71 -7.37 -8.21
N MET A 100 -16.84 -6.87 -7.33
CA MET A 100 -16.71 -7.33 -5.96
C MET A 100 -17.51 -6.40 -5.04
N GLY A 101 -18.06 -6.94 -3.96
CA GLY A 101 -18.81 -6.19 -2.96
C GLY A 101 -19.34 -7.10 -1.86
N GLY A 102 -19.49 -6.56 -0.65
CA GLY A 102 -20.02 -7.30 0.51
C GLY A 102 -19.22 -8.54 0.94
N ILE A 103 -17.92 -8.63 0.65
CA ILE A 103 -17.10 -9.82 0.98
C ILE A 103 -17.04 -10.08 2.49
N SER A 104 -17.15 -9.03 3.29
CA SER A 104 -17.19 -9.09 4.76
C SER A 104 -18.30 -10.00 5.31
N MET A 105 -19.41 -10.14 4.58
CA MET A 105 -20.55 -10.96 5.00
C MET A 105 -20.40 -12.42 4.57
N TYR A 106 -19.75 -12.69 3.43
CA TYR A 106 -19.58 -14.05 2.91
C TYR A 106 -18.34 -14.74 3.48
N ILE A 107 -17.23 -14.01 3.57
CA ILE A 107 -15.92 -14.57 3.88
C ILE A 107 -15.28 -13.74 5.01
N PRO A 108 -15.84 -13.80 6.24
CA PRO A 108 -15.50 -12.87 7.31
C PRO A 108 -14.04 -13.02 7.78
N LEU A 109 -13.48 -14.23 7.81
CA LEU A 109 -12.12 -14.46 8.29
C LEU A 109 -11.06 -13.95 7.31
N THR A 110 -11.19 -14.23 6.01
CA THR A 110 -10.31 -13.57 5.02
C THR A 110 -10.48 -12.07 5.00
N SER A 111 -11.69 -11.54 5.21
CA SER A 111 -11.95 -10.10 5.23
C SER A 111 -11.22 -9.40 6.39
N LEU A 112 -11.17 -10.05 7.55
CA LEU A 112 -10.40 -9.60 8.71
C LEU A 112 -8.89 -9.62 8.41
N CYS A 113 -8.39 -10.69 7.80
CA CYS A 113 -6.98 -10.78 7.42
C CYS A 113 -6.60 -9.72 6.37
N LEU A 114 -7.44 -9.50 5.36
CA LEU A 114 -7.24 -8.48 4.33
C LEU A 114 -7.25 -7.06 4.92
N SER A 115 -8.20 -6.77 5.83
CA SER A 115 -8.28 -5.45 6.46
C SER A 115 -7.06 -5.18 7.34
N ILE A 116 -6.67 -6.09 8.22
CA ILE A 116 -5.49 -5.93 9.08
C ILE A 116 -4.21 -5.73 8.26
N SER A 117 -4.03 -6.51 7.19
CA SER A 117 -2.86 -6.34 6.34
C SER A 117 -2.87 -5.05 5.52
N ASN A 118 -4.02 -4.58 5.02
CA ASN A 118 -4.12 -3.26 4.40
C ASN A 118 -3.81 -2.13 5.40
N LEU A 119 -4.33 -2.22 6.63
CA LEU A 119 -4.03 -1.25 7.71
C LEU A 119 -2.55 -1.28 8.12
N SER A 120 -1.90 -2.43 8.04
CA SER A 120 -0.45 -2.53 8.27
C SER A 120 0.36 -1.86 7.16
N LEU A 121 -0.08 -1.96 5.89
CA LEU A 121 0.56 -1.27 4.76
C LEU A 121 0.44 0.26 4.85
N CYS A 122 -0.68 0.72 5.37
CA CYS A 122 -0.92 2.11 5.72
C CYS A 122 0.11 2.62 6.75
N GLY A 123 0.43 1.79 7.74
CA GLY A 123 1.30 2.17 8.87
C GLY A 123 0.49 2.70 10.05
N ILE A 124 -0.69 2.15 10.31
CA ILE A 124 -1.50 2.51 11.48
C ILE A 124 -0.77 2.09 12.77
N PRO A 125 -0.84 2.92 13.83
CA PRO A 125 -0.13 2.68 15.08
C PRO A 125 -0.32 1.26 15.60
N PHE A 126 0.78 0.69 16.12
CA PHE A 126 0.90 -0.67 16.68
C PHE A 126 0.85 -1.85 15.69
N LEU A 127 0.63 -1.62 14.39
CA LEU A 127 0.79 -2.67 13.37
C LEU A 127 2.24 -2.72 12.87
N ALA A 128 2.68 -3.85 12.28
CA ALA A 128 4.08 -4.03 11.91
C ALA A 128 4.64 -2.95 10.96
N GLY A 129 3.80 -2.42 10.06
CA GLY A 129 4.22 -1.35 9.15
C GLY A 129 4.46 0.00 9.83
N PHE A 130 3.84 0.28 10.99
CA PHE A 130 4.08 1.52 11.73
C PHE A 130 5.52 1.58 12.23
N TYR A 131 6.00 0.51 12.87
CA TYR A 131 7.35 0.45 13.44
C TYR A 131 8.45 0.77 12.43
N SER A 132 8.27 0.41 11.15
CA SER A 132 9.25 0.72 10.10
C SER A 132 8.93 2.02 9.39
N LYS A 133 7.73 2.16 8.83
CA LYS A 133 7.37 3.27 7.92
C LYS A 133 7.33 4.62 8.64
N ASP A 134 6.86 4.68 9.88
CA ASP A 134 6.83 5.92 10.66
C ASP A 134 8.24 6.40 11.01
N LEU A 135 9.06 5.48 11.53
CA LEU A 135 10.49 5.69 11.81
C LEU A 135 11.25 6.17 10.57
N ILE A 136 10.96 5.60 9.40
CA ILE A 136 11.53 6.03 8.12
C ILE A 136 11.17 7.48 7.82
N LEU A 137 9.89 7.85 7.89
CA LEU A 137 9.43 9.20 7.55
C LEU A 137 9.98 10.24 8.52
N GLU A 138 10.15 9.86 9.79
CA GLU A 138 10.80 10.71 10.79
C GLU A 138 12.26 10.95 10.46
N MET A 139 13.01 9.90 10.10
CA MET A 139 14.41 10.04 9.67
C MET A 139 14.53 10.90 8.41
N VAL A 140 13.59 10.77 7.47
CA VAL A 140 13.50 11.64 6.27
C VAL A 140 13.31 13.10 6.69
N SER A 141 12.42 13.37 7.65
CA SER A 141 12.16 14.74 8.12
C SER A 141 13.32 15.38 8.89
N MET A 142 14.17 14.56 9.53
CA MET A 142 15.41 15.02 10.15
C MET A 142 16.50 15.35 9.16
N SER A 143 16.58 14.54 8.11
CA SER A 143 17.66 14.63 7.16
C SER A 143 17.53 15.90 6.30
N ASN A 144 18.66 16.51 5.98
CA ASN A 144 18.72 17.71 5.14
C ASN A 144 18.51 17.35 3.66
N LEU A 145 17.28 17.00 3.30
CA LEU A 145 16.89 16.64 1.94
C LEU A 145 16.34 17.83 1.17
N ASN A 146 16.40 17.70 -0.16
CA ASN A 146 15.76 18.68 -1.04
C ASN A 146 14.23 18.68 -0.83
N MET A 147 13.62 19.86 -0.91
CA MET A 147 12.17 20.05 -0.73
C MET A 147 11.34 19.16 -1.68
N LEU A 148 11.82 18.96 -2.91
CA LEU A 148 11.16 18.06 -3.87
C LEU A 148 11.07 16.62 -3.35
N ILE A 149 12.16 16.10 -2.78
CA ILE A 149 12.20 14.74 -2.24
C ILE A 149 11.26 14.64 -1.04
N PHE A 150 11.29 15.64 -0.16
CA PHE A 150 10.37 15.73 0.97
C PHE A 150 8.90 15.63 0.52
N ILE A 151 8.50 16.42 -0.48
CA ILE A 151 7.14 16.38 -1.04
C ILE A 151 6.82 15.00 -1.63
N LEU A 152 7.74 14.37 -2.36
CA LEU A 152 7.53 13.04 -2.94
C LEU A 152 7.22 11.98 -1.86
N TYR A 153 7.92 12.00 -0.72
CA TYR A 153 7.68 11.08 0.40
C TYR A 153 6.31 11.29 1.05
N TYR A 154 5.98 12.52 1.43
CA TYR A 154 4.69 12.77 2.10
C TYR A 154 3.51 12.63 1.14
N PHE A 155 3.63 13.08 -0.11
CA PHE A 155 2.54 12.91 -1.07
C PHE A 155 2.28 11.44 -1.38
N SER A 156 3.34 10.65 -1.60
CA SER A 156 3.19 9.22 -1.89
C SER A 156 2.65 8.43 -0.70
N THR A 157 3.02 8.76 0.54
CA THR A 157 2.42 8.11 1.72
C THR A 157 0.93 8.42 1.83
N GLY A 158 0.50 9.64 1.52
CA GLY A 158 -0.92 9.99 1.34
C GLY A 158 -1.61 9.15 0.26
N LEU A 159 -0.95 8.93 -0.89
CA LEU A 159 -1.47 8.06 -1.95
C LEU A 159 -1.59 6.60 -1.49
N THR A 160 -0.72 6.12 -0.59
CA THR A 160 -0.85 4.76 -0.02
C THR A 160 -2.12 4.59 0.80
N MET A 161 -2.50 5.61 1.56
CA MET A 161 -3.80 5.63 2.24
C MET A 161 -4.95 5.70 1.26
N PHE A 162 -4.78 6.52 0.22
CA PHE A 162 -5.81 6.74 -0.77
C PHE A 162 -6.23 5.43 -1.46
N TYR A 163 -5.28 4.63 -2.00
CA TYR A 163 -5.65 3.39 -2.70
C TYR A 163 -6.07 2.26 -1.76
N THR A 164 -5.53 2.19 -0.54
CA THR A 164 -5.90 1.13 0.41
C THR A 164 -7.33 1.31 0.90
N ILE A 165 -7.72 2.53 1.18
CA ILE A 165 -9.07 2.84 1.64
C ILE A 165 -10.05 2.66 0.51
N ARG A 166 -9.70 3.09 -0.70
CA ARG A 166 -10.47 2.77 -1.92
C ARG A 166 -10.70 1.26 -2.05
N LEU A 167 -9.66 0.45 -1.93
CA LEU A 167 -9.75 -1.01 -1.99
C LEU A 167 -10.68 -1.57 -0.91
N LEU A 168 -10.56 -1.10 0.33
CA LEU A 168 -11.43 -1.53 1.43
C LEU A 168 -12.90 -1.16 1.19
N PHE A 169 -13.17 0.03 0.64
CA PHE A 169 -14.55 0.44 0.32
C PHE A 169 -15.17 -0.46 -0.76
N TYR A 170 -14.47 -0.71 -1.88
CA TYR A 170 -14.99 -1.57 -2.95
C TYR A 170 -15.22 -3.01 -2.48
N LEU A 171 -14.30 -3.59 -1.70
CA LEU A 171 -14.40 -5.00 -1.31
C LEU A 171 -15.34 -5.25 -0.13
N MET A 172 -15.33 -4.38 0.88
CA MET A 172 -15.94 -4.67 2.18
C MET A 172 -17.23 -3.90 2.47
N ILE A 173 -17.36 -2.68 1.95
CA ILE A 173 -18.42 -1.74 2.38
C ILE A 173 -19.49 -1.57 1.31
N ASN A 174 -19.10 -1.57 0.03
CA ASN A 174 -20.06 -1.42 -1.06
C ASN A 174 -21.04 -2.60 -1.12
N ASP A 175 -22.24 -2.28 -1.60
CA ASP A 175 -23.33 -3.24 -1.81
C ASP A 175 -22.93 -4.35 -2.79
N TYR A 176 -23.69 -5.43 -2.75
CA TYR A 176 -23.45 -6.63 -3.53
C TYR A 176 -23.54 -6.36 -5.04
N ASN A 177 -22.40 -6.37 -5.72
CA ASN A 177 -22.29 -6.32 -7.18
C ASN A 177 -21.93 -7.69 -7.80
N LEU A 178 -22.24 -8.77 -7.08
CA LEU A 178 -21.94 -10.13 -7.51
C LEU A 178 -22.87 -10.52 -8.67
N MET A 179 -22.28 -10.98 -9.78
CA MET A 179 -23.02 -11.57 -10.89
C MET A 179 -23.62 -12.90 -10.42
N VAL A 180 -24.89 -12.82 -10.02
CA VAL A 180 -25.86 -13.86 -9.64
C VAL A 180 -25.34 -15.31 -9.75
N ILE A 181 -25.17 -15.92 -8.56
CA ILE A 181 -24.76 -17.30 -8.25
C ILE A 181 -23.23 -17.49 -8.10
N TYR A 182 -22.68 -16.97 -7.00
CA TYR A 182 -21.44 -17.50 -6.44
C TYR A 182 -21.76 -18.36 -5.22
N ASN A 183 -21.23 -19.57 -5.20
CA ASN A 183 -21.28 -20.46 -4.05
C ASN A 183 -20.11 -20.10 -3.12
N LEU A 184 -20.21 -18.97 -2.41
CA LEU A 184 -19.10 -18.39 -1.62
C LEU A 184 -18.83 -19.10 -0.28
N TYR A 185 -19.22 -20.37 -0.13
CA TYR A 185 -19.35 -20.98 1.20
C TYR A 185 -18.16 -21.78 1.72
N ASP A 186 -17.15 -22.05 0.91
CA ASP A 186 -16.04 -22.92 1.33
C ASP A 186 -14.73 -22.14 1.53
N GLU A 187 -14.48 -21.72 2.78
CA GLU A 187 -13.10 -21.41 3.19
C GLU A 187 -12.36 -22.71 3.53
N ASP A 188 -11.42 -23.10 2.67
CA ASP A 188 -10.55 -24.24 2.94
C ASP A 188 -9.72 -24.02 4.22
N TYR A 189 -9.85 -24.97 5.17
CA TYR A 189 -9.17 -24.90 6.47
C TYR A 189 -7.64 -24.80 6.36
N VAL A 190 -7.05 -25.48 5.37
CA VAL A 190 -5.59 -25.46 5.13
C VAL A 190 -5.11 -24.03 4.85
N MET A 191 -5.86 -23.32 4.02
CA MET A 191 -5.51 -22.02 3.52
C MET A 191 -5.85 -20.93 4.57
N LEU A 192 -6.94 -21.11 5.34
CA LEU A 192 -7.21 -20.33 6.55
C LEU A 192 -6.07 -20.44 7.57
N LYS A 193 -5.58 -21.65 7.84
CA LYS A 193 -4.48 -21.87 8.77
C LYS A 193 -3.22 -21.09 8.36
N SER A 194 -2.89 -21.07 7.06
CA SER A 194 -1.76 -20.28 6.56
C SER A 194 -2.00 -18.77 6.68
N MET A 195 -3.22 -18.29 6.41
CA MET A 195 -3.56 -16.87 6.58
C MET A 195 -3.47 -16.43 8.05
N PHE A 196 -3.99 -17.23 8.99
CA PHE A 196 -3.90 -16.91 10.41
C PHE A 196 -2.45 -16.89 10.91
N MET A 197 -1.62 -17.83 10.46
CA MET A 197 -0.19 -17.80 10.81
C MET A 197 0.49 -16.51 10.33
N LEU A 198 0.22 -16.10 9.09
CA LEU A 198 0.73 -14.84 8.55
C LEU A 198 0.14 -13.60 9.24
N LEU A 199 -1.13 -13.65 9.67
CA LEU A 199 -1.78 -12.59 10.43
C LEU A 199 -1.05 -12.35 11.77
N PHE A 200 -0.83 -13.40 12.56
CA PHE A 200 -0.09 -13.29 13.82
C PHE A 200 1.30 -12.69 13.60
N MET A 201 1.98 -13.13 12.53
CA MET A 201 3.27 -12.55 12.16
C MET A 201 3.16 -11.08 11.76
N SER A 202 2.15 -10.68 10.98
CA SER A 202 1.97 -9.28 10.58
C SER A 202 1.68 -8.31 11.73
N LEU A 203 1.26 -8.83 12.90
CA LEU A 203 1.07 -8.05 14.11
C LEU A 203 2.35 -8.00 14.97
N ILE A 204 2.96 -9.16 15.22
CA ILE A 204 4.05 -9.30 16.20
C ILE A 204 5.42 -8.96 15.61
N THR A 205 5.64 -9.27 14.33
CA THR A 205 7.00 -9.19 13.75
C THR A 205 7.58 -7.78 13.76
N GLY A 206 6.77 -6.72 13.62
CA GLY A 206 7.28 -5.35 13.63
C GLY A 206 7.93 -4.96 14.95
N SER A 207 7.21 -5.16 16.06
CA SER A 207 7.74 -4.87 17.40
C SER A 207 8.90 -5.80 17.74
N PHE A 208 8.75 -7.11 17.50
CA PHE A 208 9.79 -8.09 17.78
C PHE A 208 11.09 -7.82 17.01
N LEU A 209 11.00 -7.53 15.70
CA LEU A 209 12.17 -7.20 14.89
C LEU A 209 12.79 -5.87 15.30
N SER A 210 11.99 -4.87 15.71
CA SER A 210 12.53 -3.58 16.16
C SER A 210 13.44 -3.73 17.38
N TRP A 211 13.09 -4.63 18.32
CA TRP A 211 13.91 -4.92 19.49
C TRP A 211 15.13 -5.77 19.20
N MET A 212 15.10 -6.56 18.12
CA MET A 212 16.21 -7.46 17.75
C MET A 212 17.23 -6.81 16.82
N ILE A 213 16.80 -5.91 15.93
CA ILE A 213 17.67 -5.29 14.91
C ILE A 213 18.36 -4.04 15.47
N PHE A 214 17.67 -3.23 16.27
CA PHE A 214 18.21 -1.97 16.77
C PHE A 214 18.76 -2.14 18.20
N ASP A 215 20.08 -2.20 18.31
CA ASP A 215 20.77 -2.22 19.61
C ASP A 215 20.56 -0.92 20.39
N TYR A 216 20.43 0.20 19.67
CA TYR A 216 20.12 1.51 20.21
C TYR A 216 18.97 2.17 19.43
N PRO A 217 18.02 2.84 20.11
CA PRO A 217 16.98 3.59 19.42
C PRO A 217 17.61 4.78 18.68
N TYR A 218 17.12 5.07 17.48
CA TYR A 218 17.50 6.28 16.76
C TYR A 218 17.07 7.53 17.54
N MET A 219 17.96 8.53 17.62
CA MET A 219 17.65 9.80 18.27
C MET A 219 16.80 10.67 17.34
N ILE A 220 15.55 10.92 17.73
CA ILE A 220 14.58 11.70 16.94
C ILE A 220 14.28 13.03 17.65
N TYR A 221 15.02 14.10 17.30
CA TYR A 221 14.74 15.51 17.64
C TYR A 221 13.93 16.32 16.58
N LEU A 222 12.59 16.26 16.59
CA LEU A 222 11.71 17.01 15.66
C LEU A 222 10.83 18.02 16.41
N PRO A 223 10.46 19.15 15.77
CA PRO A 223 9.35 19.96 16.27
C PRO A 223 8.02 19.19 16.15
N PHE A 224 7.10 19.46 17.07
CA PHE A 224 5.82 18.75 17.17
C PHE A 224 5.04 18.66 15.85
N ASN A 225 5.03 19.75 15.07
CA ASN A 225 4.34 19.77 13.77
C ASN A 225 4.91 18.77 12.76
N MET A 226 6.23 18.58 12.73
CA MET A 226 6.85 17.62 11.82
C MET A 226 6.60 16.18 12.27
N LYS A 227 6.59 15.92 13.58
CA LYS A 227 6.28 14.60 14.15
C LYS A 227 4.85 14.16 13.79
N ILE A 228 3.87 15.08 13.83
CA ILE A 228 2.46 14.76 13.49
C ILE A 228 2.19 14.79 11.97
N MET A 229 3.15 15.24 11.15
CA MET A 229 2.97 15.38 9.70
C MET A 229 2.48 14.08 9.03
N VAL A 230 3.01 12.93 9.45
CA VAL A 230 2.61 11.62 8.93
C VAL A 230 1.11 11.40 9.17
N LEU A 231 0.63 11.63 10.39
CA LEU A 231 -0.78 11.48 10.74
C LEU A 231 -1.67 12.43 9.92
N TYR A 232 -1.27 13.68 9.71
CA TYR A 232 -2.05 14.62 8.89
C TYR A 232 -2.21 14.14 7.46
N VAL A 233 -1.12 13.68 6.84
CA VAL A 233 -1.13 13.14 5.48
C VAL A 233 -1.98 11.89 5.39
N MET A 234 -1.92 11.02 6.40
CA MET A 234 -2.71 9.79 6.44
C MET A 234 -4.21 10.08 6.51
N VAL A 235 -4.61 11.06 7.33
CA VAL A 235 -5.99 11.52 7.46
C VAL A 235 -6.49 12.15 6.15
N MET A 236 -5.68 13.00 5.50
CA MET A 236 -6.03 13.56 4.19
C MET A 236 -6.23 12.48 3.14
N GLY A 237 -5.31 11.49 3.07
CA GLY A 237 -5.45 10.35 2.17
C GLY A 237 -6.71 9.53 2.44
N PHE A 238 -7.11 9.39 3.72
CA PHE A 238 -8.35 8.73 4.10
C PHE A 238 -9.59 9.42 3.57
N PHE A 239 -9.68 10.73 3.76
CA PHE A 239 -10.82 11.50 3.25
C PHE A 239 -10.89 11.45 1.73
N MET A 240 -9.76 11.61 1.03
CA MET A 240 -9.75 11.48 -0.42
C MET A 240 -10.24 10.10 -0.86
N GLY A 241 -9.81 9.04 -0.18
CA GLY A 241 -10.16 7.64 -0.49
C GLY A 241 -11.65 7.42 -0.44
N TYR A 242 -12.24 7.92 0.64
CA TYR A 242 -13.67 7.87 0.88
C TYR A 242 -14.49 8.69 -0.13
N PHE A 243 -14.04 9.91 -0.45
CA PHE A 243 -14.75 10.74 -1.42
C PHE A 243 -14.75 10.09 -2.80
N VAL A 244 -13.61 9.58 -3.26
CA VAL A 244 -13.52 8.96 -4.59
C VAL A 244 -14.26 7.63 -4.66
N SER A 245 -14.29 6.84 -3.59
CA SER A 245 -15.08 5.59 -3.59
C SER A 245 -16.59 5.86 -3.63
N LYS A 246 -17.06 6.96 -3.04
CA LYS A 246 -18.46 7.40 -3.11
C LYS A 246 -18.82 8.05 -4.42
N MET A 247 -17.88 8.75 -5.04
CA MET A 247 -18.12 9.30 -6.36
C MET A 247 -18.30 8.12 -7.31
N MET A 248 -19.49 8.01 -7.89
CA MET A 248 -19.77 7.13 -9.02
C MET A 248 -19.05 7.69 -10.26
N ILE A 249 -17.72 7.82 -10.21
CA ILE A 249 -16.86 8.17 -11.34
C ILE A 249 -16.75 6.94 -12.25
N TYR A 250 -17.88 6.36 -12.59
CA TYR A 250 -17.95 5.29 -13.55
C TYR A 250 -18.46 5.86 -14.86
N SER A 251 -17.45 6.33 -15.61
CA SER A 251 -17.38 6.23 -17.06
C SER A 251 -18.57 6.79 -17.82
N SER A 252 -18.74 8.11 -17.81
CA SER A 252 -19.13 8.74 -19.08
C SER A 252 -17.98 8.53 -20.06
N ASN A 253 -18.04 7.44 -20.82
CA ASN A 253 -17.12 7.21 -21.92
C ASN A 253 -17.33 8.36 -22.91
N LYS A 254 -16.50 9.40 -22.85
CA LYS A 254 -16.62 10.57 -23.73
C LYS A 254 -16.68 10.15 -25.19
N PHE A 255 -15.96 9.07 -25.55
CA PHE A 255 -16.04 8.44 -26.87
C PHE A 255 -17.45 7.93 -27.23
N LEU A 256 -18.12 7.18 -26.34
CA LEU A 256 -19.52 6.72 -26.56
C LEU A 256 -20.50 7.91 -26.66
N LEU A 257 -20.25 8.99 -25.92
CA LEU A 257 -21.02 10.24 -26.00
C LEU A 257 -20.87 10.93 -27.36
N PHE A 258 -19.65 10.98 -27.91
CA PHE A 258 -19.37 11.60 -29.21
C PHE A 258 -19.60 10.66 -30.40
N PHE A 259 -19.79 9.36 -30.19
CA PHE A 259 -19.97 8.38 -31.26
C PHE A 259 -21.16 8.70 -32.18
N LYS A 260 -22.27 9.19 -31.60
CA LYS A 260 -23.43 9.64 -32.38
C LYS A 260 -23.13 10.88 -33.22
N LEU A 261 -22.29 11.78 -32.69
CA LEU A 261 -21.93 13.04 -33.34
C LEU A 261 -20.90 12.82 -34.46
N SER A 262 -19.94 11.90 -34.27
CA SER A 262 -19.01 11.48 -35.33
C SER A 262 -19.72 10.77 -36.47
N ASN A 263 -20.71 9.90 -36.18
CA ASN A 263 -21.49 9.24 -37.23
C ASN A 263 -22.37 10.22 -38.02
N PHE A 264 -22.86 11.29 -37.38
CA PHE A 264 -23.62 12.35 -38.07
C PHE A 264 -22.73 13.18 -39.00
N LEU A 265 -21.50 13.51 -38.56
CA LEU A 265 -20.54 14.29 -39.37
C LEU A 265 -19.90 13.49 -40.51
N SER A 266 -19.99 12.16 -40.48
CA SER A 266 -19.48 11.28 -41.55
C SER A 266 -20.47 11.02 -42.69
N LEU A 267 -21.71 11.49 -42.55
CA LEU A 267 -22.74 11.53 -43.61
C LEU A 267 -22.69 12.88 -44.31
#